data_AF-A0A538JM22-F1
#
_entry.id   AF-A0A538JM22-F1
#
_cell.length_a   1.000
_cell.length_b   1.000
_cell.length_c   1.000
_cell.angle_alpha   90.00
_cell.angle_beta   90.00
_cell.angle_gamma   90.00
#
_symmetry.space_group_name_H-M   'P 1'
#
loop_
_entity.id
_entity.type
_entity.pdbx_description
1 polymer ?
#
loop_
_entity_poly.entity_id
_entity_poly.type
_entity_poly.pdbx_seq_one_letter_code
_entity_poly.pdbx_strand_id
1 'polypeptide(L)'
;MATPIVCDVRALAPDVPTVGALARLQLDARRVDLEIRLSHASDELLELVDFVGLSEVLCVQSGRQPEEREEGLRVEEEAELDDPAV
;
A
#
# COMPACT_ATOMS: atom_id res chain seq x y z
N MET A 1 8.01 20.35 -5.80
CA MET A 1 7.09 19.21 -5.96
C MET A 1 7.19 18.75 -7.40
N ALA A 2 7.64 17.53 -7.65
CA ALA A 2 7.68 16.99 -9.01
C ALA A 2 6.24 16.77 -9.51
N THR A 3 6.00 17.00 -10.80
CA THR A 3 4.68 16.75 -11.39
C THR A 3 4.58 15.25 -11.69
N PRO A 4 3.58 14.53 -11.17
CA PRO A 4 3.45 13.10 -11.43
C PRO A 4 3.11 12.84 -12.89
N ILE A 5 3.64 11.74 -13.43
CA ILE A 5 3.26 11.24 -14.75
C ILE A 5 1.96 10.44 -14.58
N VAL A 6 0.91 10.85 -15.29
CA VAL A 6 -0.37 10.13 -15.29
C VAL A 6 -0.35 9.07 -16.38
N CYS A 7 -0.59 7.82 -16.00
CA CYS A 7 -0.67 6.68 -16.89
C CYS A 7 -2.13 6.21 -16.98
N ASP A 8 -2.73 6.31 -18.16
CA ASP A 8 -4.05 5.73 -18.43
C ASP A 8 -3.90 4.24 -18.69
N VAL A 9 -4.57 3.42 -17.88
CA VAL A 9 -4.51 1.96 -17.93
C VAL A 9 -5.82 1.32 -18.40
N ARG A 10 -6.76 2.11 -18.93
CA ARG A 10 -8.08 1.63 -19.37
C ARG A 10 -8.02 0.52 -20.41
N ALA A 11 -7.01 0.53 -21.26
CA ALA A 11 -6.84 -0.45 -22.34
C ALA A 11 -6.05 -1.70 -21.91
N LEU A 12 -5.59 -1.77 -20.66
CA LEU A 12 -4.82 -2.91 -20.17
C LEU A 12 -5.72 -4.07 -19.78
N ALA A 13 -5.26 -5.29 -20.06
CA ALA A 13 -5.94 -6.49 -19.62
C ALA A 13 -5.80 -6.66 -18.08
N PRO A 14 -6.84 -7.08 -17.37
CA PRO A 14 -6.78 -7.36 -15.94
C PRO A 14 -6.13 -8.72 -15.69
N ASP A 15 -4.86 -8.88 -16.07
CA ASP A 15 -4.10 -10.11 -15.91
C ASP A 15 -2.85 -9.93 -15.03
N VAL A 16 -2.37 -11.05 -14.48
CA VAL A 16 -1.23 -11.07 -13.56
C VAL A 16 0.06 -10.53 -14.22
N PRO A 17 0.38 -10.86 -15.49
CA PRO A 17 1.53 -10.26 -16.17
C PRO A 17 1.46 -8.73 -16.25
N THR A 18 0.29 -8.17 -16.54
CA THR A 18 0.07 -6.72 -16.61
C THR A 18 0.28 -6.08 -15.24
N VAL A 19 -0.32 -6.65 -14.19
CA VAL A 19 -0.15 -6.16 -12.81
C VAL A 19 1.34 -6.17 -12.40
N GLY A 20 2.06 -7.25 -12.72
CA GLY A 20 3.50 -7.35 -12.46
C GLY A 20 4.33 -6.32 -13.23
N ALA A 21 3.95 -6.00 -14.47
CA ALA A 21 4.61 -4.97 -15.26
C ALA A 21 4.37 -3.57 -14.65
N LEU A 22 3.15 -3.26 -14.23
CA LEU A 22 2.82 -2.01 -13.55
C LEU A 22 3.58 -1.86 -12.22
N ALA A 23 3.70 -2.94 -11.45
CA ALA A 23 4.41 -2.92 -10.18
C ALA A 23 5.90 -2.62 -10.36
N ARG A 24 6.52 -3.22 -11.39
CA ARG A 24 7.91 -2.95 -11.76
C ARG A 24 8.08 -1.52 -12.27
N LEU A 25 7.16 -1.02 -13.09
CA LEU A 25 7.17 0.37 -13.55
C LEU A 25 7.15 1.36 -12.37
N GLN A 26 6.29 1.12 -11.37
CA GLN A 26 6.23 1.94 -10.16
C GLN A 26 7.53 1.89 -9.36
N LEU A 27 8.12 0.70 -9.21
CA LEU A 27 9.38 0.53 -8.51
C LEU A 27 10.54 1.26 -9.22
N ASP A 28 10.61 1.16 -10.55
CA ASP A 28 11.63 1.82 -11.35
C ASP A 28 11.48 3.34 -11.32
N ALA A 29 10.24 3.86 -11.33
CA ALA A 29 9.98 5.29 -11.15
C ALA A 29 10.49 5.81 -9.80
N ARG A 30 10.20 5.09 -8.70
CA ARG A 30 10.67 5.46 -7.35
C ARG A 30 12.19 5.49 -7.25
N ARG A 31 12.89 4.59 -7.94
CA ARG A 31 14.37 4.55 -7.96
C ARG A 31 14.99 5.80 -8.60
N VAL A 32 14.25 6.47 -9.48
CA VAL A 32 14.70 7.69 -10.18
C VAL A 32 13.96 8.94 -9.70
N ASP A 33 13.34 8.89 -8.51
CA ASP A 33 12.59 9.99 -7.89
C ASP A 33 11.43 10.53 -8.76
N LEU A 34 10.82 9.65 -9.57
CA LEU A 34 9.62 9.93 -10.35
C LEU A 34 8.37 9.37 -9.65
N GLU A 35 7.28 10.12 -9.76
CA GLU A 35 5.95 9.70 -9.30
C GLU A 35 5.09 9.33 -10.52
N ILE A 36 4.60 8.09 -10.57
CA ILE A 36 3.63 7.63 -11.58
C ILE A 36 2.28 7.38 -10.90
N ARG A 37 1.22 7.94 -11.47
CA ARG A 37 -0.17 7.73 -11.04
C ARG A 37 -0.95 6.97 -12.09
N LEU A 38 -1.49 5.83 -11.72
CA LEU A 38 -2.38 5.05 -12.58
C LEU A 38 -3.78 5.69 -12.56
N SER A 39 -4.41 5.78 -13.73
CA SER A 39 -5.73 6.37 -13.92
C SER A 39 -6.60 5.48 -14.80
N HIS A 40 -7.91 5.52 -14.59
CA HIS A 40 -8.89 4.74 -15.37
C HIS A 40 -8.63 3.22 -15.37
N ALA A 41 -8.11 2.67 -14.27
CA ALA A 41 -8.08 1.23 -14.06
C ALA A 41 -9.50 0.67 -14.09
N SER A 42 -9.70 -0.46 -14.76
CA SER A 42 -10.97 -1.16 -14.73
C SER A 42 -11.20 -1.78 -13.35
N ASP A 43 -12.46 -2.04 -12.99
CA ASP A 43 -12.81 -2.63 -11.70
C ASP A 43 -12.15 -4.01 -11.54
N GLU A 44 -12.09 -4.81 -12.60
CA GLU A 44 -11.44 -6.13 -12.59
C GLU A 44 -9.92 -6.02 -12.36
N LEU A 45 -9.28 -4.99 -12.91
CA LEU A 45 -7.86 -4.74 -12.66
C LEU A 45 -7.63 -4.32 -11.20
N LEU A 46 -8.51 -3.48 -10.64
CA LEU A 46 -8.45 -3.08 -9.24
C LEU A 46 -8.67 -4.27 -8.29
N GLU A 47 -9.66 -5.11 -8.57
CA GLU A 47 -9.92 -6.35 -7.83
C GLU A 47 -8.72 -7.30 -7.89
N LEU A 48 -8.12 -7.49 -9.08
CA LEU A 48 -6.94 -8.33 -9.21
C LEU A 48 -5.76 -7.76 -8.42
N VAL A 49 -5.52 -6.45 -8.49
CA VAL A 49 -4.44 -5.79 -7.73
C VAL A 49 -4.62 -5.99 -6.23
N ASP A 50 -5.86 -5.87 -5.74
CA ASP A 50 -6.17 -6.11 -4.33
C ASP A 50 -5.99 -7.58 -3.95
N PHE A 51 -6.49 -8.49 -4.78
CA PHE A 51 -6.36 -9.94 -4.61
C PHE A 51 -4.89 -10.38 -4.52
N VAL A 52 -4.00 -9.79 -5.32
CA VAL A 52 -2.56 -10.09 -5.27
C VAL A 52 -1.79 -9.26 -4.24
N GLY A 53 -2.46 -8.40 -3.47
CA GLY A 53 -1.87 -7.61 -2.39
C GLY A 53 -0.94 -6.48 -2.85
N LEU A 54 -1.14 -5.94 -4.06
CA LEU A 54 -0.26 -4.91 -4.65
C LEU A 54 -0.85 -3.49 -4.62
N SER A 55 -1.98 -3.29 -3.93
CA SER A 55 -2.68 -2.00 -3.83
C SER A 55 -1.78 -0.86 -3.34
N GLU A 56 -0.90 -1.13 -2.36
CA GLU A 56 0.04 -0.14 -1.81
C GLU A 56 1.18 0.21 -2.79
N VAL A 57 1.70 -0.79 -3.49
CA VAL A 57 2.78 -0.62 -4.47
C VAL A 57 2.31 0.21 -5.65
N LEU A 58 1.11 -0.12 -6.14
CA LEU A 58 0.49 0.56 -7.28
C LEU A 58 -0.20 1.87 -6.89
N CYS A 59 -0.34 2.15 -5.59
CA CYS A 59 -1.05 3.30 -5.04
C CYS A 59 -2.47 3.44 -5.61
N VAL A 60 -3.10 2.32 -5.96
CA VAL A 60 -4.51 2.29 -6.31
C VAL A 60 -5.28 2.23 -5.01
N GLN A 61 -6.23 3.14 -4.82
CA GLN A 61 -7.13 3.07 -3.69
C GLN A 61 -8.13 1.95 -3.95
N SER A 62 -7.74 0.71 -3.66
CA SER A 62 -8.70 -0.32 -3.29
C SER A 62 -9.41 0.21 -2.06
N GLY A 63 -10.75 0.20 -2.03
CA GLY A 63 -11.57 0.83 -0.99
C GLY A 63 -11.42 0.23 0.41
N ARG A 64 -10.19 0.19 0.94
CA ARG A 64 -9.87 -0.21 2.30
C ARG A 64 -10.56 0.78 3.22
N GLN A 65 -11.66 0.34 3.81
CA GLN A 65 -12.09 0.93 5.06
C GLN A 65 -10.93 0.75 6.04
N PRO A 66 -10.50 1.80 6.76
CA PRO A 66 -9.49 1.64 7.77
C PRO A 66 -9.98 0.59 8.76
N GLU A 67 -9.23 -0.49 8.95
CA GLU A 67 -9.45 -1.35 10.11
C GLU A 67 -9.24 -0.46 11.34
N GLU A 68 -10.30 -0.28 12.13
CA GLU A 68 -10.20 0.39 13.43
C GLU A 68 -9.30 -0.50 14.30
N ARG A 69 -7.99 -0.22 14.27
CA ARG A 69 -7.06 -0.78 15.24
C ARG A 69 -7.61 -0.43 16.61
N GLU A 70 -8.09 -1.44 17.34
CA GLU A 70 -8.39 -1.33 18.75
C GLU A 70 -7.23 -0.61 19.43
N GLU A 71 -7.58 0.47 20.13
CA GLU A 71 -6.65 1.31 20.87
C GLU A 71 -5.76 0.43 21.74
N GLY A 72 -4.44 0.61 21.60
CA GLY A 72 -3.45 -0.14 22.35
C GLY A 72 -3.76 -0.11 23.84
N LEU A 73 -4.14 -1.26 24.38
CA LEU A 73 -4.26 -1.47 25.82
C LEU A 73 -2.94 -1.01 26.44
N ARG A 74 -3.03 0.03 27.29
CA ARG A 74 -1.90 0.48 28.12
C ARG A 74 -1.42 -0.72 28.91
N VAL A 75 -0.23 -1.22 28.57
CA VAL A 75 0.49 -2.15 29.43
C VAL A 75 0.93 -1.33 30.64
N GLU A 76 0.27 -1.53 31.78
CA GLU A 76 0.77 -1.02 33.05
C GLU A 76 2.03 -1.83 33.42
N GLU A 77 3.17 -1.16 33.38
CA GLU A 77 4.44 -1.70 33.86
C GLU A 77 4.35 -1.84 35.39
N GLU A 78 4.24 -3.07 35.91
CA GLU A 78 4.42 -3.33 37.33
C GLU A 78 5.88 -3.00 37.69
N ALA A 79 6.07 -1.91 38.44
CA ALA A 79 7.36 -1.55 39.00
C ALA A 79 7.84 -2.64 39.97
N GLU A 80 9.08 -3.11 39.76
CA GLU A 80 9.78 -4.02 40.64
C GLU A 80 9.94 -3.38 42.03
N LEU A 81 9.32 -3.98 43.05
CA LEU A 81 9.47 -3.58 44.45
C LEU A 81 10.77 -4.16 45.00
N ASP A 82 11.76 -3.29 45.19
CA ASP A 82 12.98 -3.56 45.94
C ASP A 82 12.62 -3.92 47.40
N ASP A 83 13.10 -5.07 47.88
CA ASP A 83 12.84 -5.58 49.23
C ASP A 83 13.82 -4.92 50.23
N PRO A 84 13.37 -4.22 51.29
CA PRO A 84 14.27 -3.53 52.21
C PRO A 84 15.06 -4.49 53.10
N ALA A 85 16.37 -4.22 53.23
CA ALA A 85 17.28 -4.96 54.10
C ALA A 85 16.87 -4.94 55.57
N VAL A 86 16.94 -6.11 56.22
CA VAL A 86 16.94 -6.30 57.69
C VAL A 86 18.24 -6.97 58.10
#